data_AF-A0A377TLG6-F1
#
_entry.id   AF-A0A377TLG6-F1
#
_cell.length_a   1.000
_cell.length_b   1.000
_cell.length_c   1.000
_cell.angle_alpha   90.00
_cell.angle_beta   90.00
_cell.angle_gamma   90.00
#
_symmetry.space_group_name_H-M   'P 1'
#
loop_
_entity.id
_entity.type
_entity.pdbx_description
1 polymer ?
#
loop_
_entity_poly.entity_id
_entity_poly.type
_entity_poly.pdbx_seq_one_letter_code
_entity_poly.pdbx_strand_id
1 'polypeptide(L)' 'MEEIASGLRAVSHGQREAALSQGFTPWQELRFILLPQGLANAWQPIVGQYLNLMKLSSLASASALRN' A
#
# COMPACT_ATOMS: atom_id res chain seq x y z
N MET A 1 -4.47 -9.50 -10.90
CA MET A 1 -5.16 -8.36 -11.57
C MET A 1 -6.25 -7.75 -10.70
N GLU A 2 -6.93 -8.55 -9.87
CA GLU A 2 -8.05 -8.07 -9.04
C GLU A 2 -7.64 -7.07 -7.95
N GLU A 3 -6.46 -7.22 -7.33
CA GLU A 3 -5.93 -6.26 -6.34
C GLU A 3 -5.57 -4.90 -6.95
N ILE A 4 -5.10 -4.87 -8.20
CA ILE A 4 -4.80 -3.61 -8.90
C ILE A 4 -6.11 -2.90 -9.26
N ALA A 5 -7.12 -3.66 -9.70
CA ALA A 5 -8.45 -3.14 -9.99
C ALA A 5 -9.19 -2.70 -8.71
N SER A 6 -9.02 -3.40 -7.59
CA SER A 6 -9.58 -3.01 -6.29
C SER A 6 -8.88 -1.78 -5.72
N GLY A 7 -7.55 -1.69 -5.85
CA GLY A 7 -6.77 -0.51 -5.48
C GLY A 7 -7.15 0.74 -6.28
N LEU A 8 -7.45 0.60 -7.57
CA LEU A 8 -7.92 1.72 -8.40
C LEU A 8 -9.35 2.15 -8.02
N ARG A 9 -10.22 1.22 -7.60
CA ARG A 9 -11.56 1.53 -7.05
C ARG A 9 -11.51 2.02 -5.59
N ALA A 10 -10.45 1.74 -4.85
CA ALA A 10 -10.25 2.19 -3.48
C ALA A 10 -10.03 3.70 -3.38
N VAL A 11 -9.65 4.35 -4.50
CA VAL A 11 -9.84 5.78 -4.67
C VAL A 11 -11.34 6.02 -4.72
N SER A 12 -11.94 6.30 -3.56
CA SER A 12 -13.38 6.51 -3.45
C SER A 12 -13.79 7.61 -4.44
N HIS A 13 -14.86 7.37 -5.21
CA HIS A 13 -15.40 8.35 -6.15
C HIS A 13 -15.59 9.74 -5.51
N GLY A 14 -15.97 9.76 -4.21
CA GLY A 14 -16.10 10.99 -3.43
C GLY A 14 -14.79 11.74 -3.17
N GLN A 15 -13.63 11.09 -3.10
CA GLN A 15 -12.34 11.78 -3.02
C GLN A 15 -12.03 12.55 -4.30
N ARG A 16 -12.37 11.97 -5.45
CA ARG A 16 -12.22 12.64 -6.75
C ARG A 16 -13.15 13.84 -6.86
N GLU A 17 -14.43 13.66 -6.52
CA GLU A 17 -15.41 14.76 -6.52
C GLU A 17 -15.03 15.87 -5.54
N ALA A 18 -14.53 15.52 -4.36
CA ALA A 18 -14.05 16.47 -3.36
C ALA A 18 -12.78 17.22 -3.83
N ALA A 19 -11.86 16.54 -4.52
CA ALA A 19 -10.67 17.16 -5.08
C ALA A 19 -11.03 18.15 -6.21
N LEU A 20 -11.94 17.74 -7.11
CA LEU A 20 -12.47 18.61 -8.17
C LEU A 20 -13.22 19.81 -7.60
N SER A 21 -14.03 19.62 -6.56
CA SER A 21 -14.76 20.70 -5.88
C SER A 21 -13.84 21.69 -5.17
N GLN A 22 -12.64 21.25 -4.77
CA GLN A 22 -11.58 22.09 -4.20
C GLN A 22 -10.68 22.73 -5.27
N GLY A 23 -10.93 22.48 -6.56
CA GLY A 23 -10.15 23.04 -7.67
C GLY A 23 -8.82 22.33 -7.94
N PHE A 24 -8.61 21.13 -7.39
CA PHE A 24 -7.41 20.35 -7.69
C PHE A 24 -7.43 19.81 -9.11
N THR A 25 -6.28 19.88 -9.77
CA THR A 25 -6.04 19.13 -11.01
C THR A 25 -5.80 17.64 -10.70
N PRO A 26 -6.04 16.72 -11.66
CA PRO A 26 -5.80 15.28 -11.44
C PRO A 26 -4.38 14.96 -10.98
N TRP A 27 -3.40 15.76 -11.43
CA TRP A 27 -2.01 15.63 -11.00
C TRP A 27 -1.79 16.06 -9.55
N GLN A 28 -2.45 17.11 -9.09
CA GLN A 28 -2.38 17.56 -7.70
C GLN A 28 -3.10 16.59 -6.76
N GLU A 29 -4.28 16.10 -7.16
CA GLU A 29 -5.00 15.04 -6.44
C GLU A 29 -4.10 13.81 -6.23
N LEU A 30 -3.47 13.33 -7.30
CA LEU A 30 -2.55 12.20 -7.22
C LEU A 30 -1.36 12.49 -6.30
N ARG A 31 -0.71 13.66 -6.46
CA ARG A 31 0.52 14.03 -5.75
C ARG A 31 0.32 14.26 -4.25
N PHE A 32 -0.78 14.93 -3.89
CA PHE A 32 -1.00 15.46 -2.54
C PHE A 32 -2.04 14.70 -1.73
N ILE A 33 -2.90 13.91 -2.37
CA ILE A 33 -3.96 13.15 -1.68
C ILE A 33 -3.70 11.65 -1.84
N LEU A 34 -3.72 11.14 -3.08
CA LEU A 34 -3.71 9.69 -3.32
C LEU A 34 -2.37 9.03 -3.00
N LEU A 35 -1.25 9.63 -3.41
CA LEU A 35 0.09 9.10 -3.12
C LEU A 35 0.39 9.01 -1.60
N PRO A 36 0.25 10.09 -0.81
CA PRO A 36 0.52 10.00 0.62
C PRO A 36 -0.48 9.08 1.35
N GLN A 37 -1.76 9.08 0.97
CA GLN A 37 -2.76 8.17 1.56
C GLN A 37 -2.48 6.71 1.23
N GLY A 38 -2.14 6.42 -0.03
CA GLY A 38 -1.79 5.07 -0.49
C GLY A 38 -0.54 4.55 0.20
N LEU A 39 0.49 5.40 0.36
CA LEU A 39 1.72 5.05 1.06
C LEU A 39 1.46 4.77 2.55
N ALA A 40 0.65 5.60 3.22
CA ALA A 40 0.27 5.39 4.62
C ALA A 40 -0.49 4.07 4.82
N ASN A 41 -1.42 3.75 3.91
CA ASN A 41 -2.19 2.50 3.96
C ASN A 41 -1.32 1.26 3.67
N ALA A 42 -0.36 1.37 2.74
CA ALA A 42 0.53 0.27 2.38
C ALA A 42 1.63 0.01 3.41
N TRP A 43 1.98 1.00 4.24
CA TRP A 43 3.06 0.90 5.21
C TRP A 43 2.89 -0.26 6.20
N GLN A 44 1.69 -0.39 6.79
CA GLN A 44 1.38 -1.45 7.76
C GLN A 44 1.56 -2.87 7.19
N PRO A 45 0.93 -3.24 6.06
CA PRO A 45 1.11 -4.56 5.48
C PRO A 45 2.54 -4.81 4.99
N ILE A 46 3.26 -3.81 4.46
CA ILE A 46 4.66 -3.96 4.05
C ILE A 46 5.53 -4.37 5.23
N VAL A 47 5.41 -3.70 6.38
CA VAL A 47 6.17 -4.03 7.59
C VAL A 47 5.80 -5.43 8.09
N GLY A 48 4.52 -5.78 8.08
CA GLY A 48 4.06 -7.13 8.43
C GLY A 48 4.66 -8.21 7.54
N GLN A 49 4.65 -8.00 6.22
CA GLN A 49 5.26 -8.92 5.25
C GLN A 49 6.76 -9.07 5.49
N TYR A 50 7.46 -7.95 5.70
CA TYR A 50 8.89 -7.94 5.97
C TYR A 50 9.24 -8.73 7.23
N LEU A 51 8.54 -8.48 8.33
CA LEU A 51 8.74 -9.22 9.58
C LEU A 51 8.42 -10.72 9.43
N ASN A 52 7.41 -11.06 8.63
CA ASN A 52 7.10 -12.45 8.34
C ASN A 52 8.22 -13.14 7.55
N LEU A 53 8.79 -12.47 6.55
CA LEU A 53 9.94 -12.97 5.80
C LEU A 53 11.16 -13.16 6.70
N MET A 54 11.43 -12.22 7.62
CA MET A 54 12.50 -12.39 8.60
C MET A 54 12.29 -13.61 9.51
N LYS A 55 11.06 -13.85 9.99
CA LYS A 55 10.73 -15.02 10.81
C LYS A 55 10.95 -16.32 10.03
N LEU A 56 10.43 -16.41 8.81
CA LEU A 56 10.58 -17.58 7.95
C LEU A 56 12.06 -17.84 7.60
N SER A 57 12.82 -16.79 7.29
CA SER A 57 14.26 -16.89 7.05
C SER A 57 15.01 -17.40 8.29
N SER A 58 14.71 -16.88 9.48
CA SER A 58 15.35 -17.32 10.73
C SER A 58 15.04 -18.80 11.04
N LEU A 59 13.81 -19.24 10.80
CA LEU A 59 13.43 -20.64 10.97
C LEU A 59 14.16 -21.56 9.98
N ALA A 60 14.29 -21.12 8.72
CA ALA A 60 15.01 -21.86 7.68
C ALA A 60 16.52 -21.95 7.97
N SER A 61 17.15 -20.88 8.45
CA SER A 61 18.56 -20.91 8.86
C SER A 61 18.80 -21.79 10.08
N ALA A 62 17.87 -21.77 11.06
CA ALA A 62 17.97 -22.61 12.24
C ALA A 62 17.80 -24.11 11.93
N SER A 63 16.95 -24.48 10.98
CA SER A 63 16.82 -25.86 10.52
C SER A 63 18.02 -26.32 9.66
N ALA A 64 18.61 -25.42 8.87
CA ALA A 64 19.80 -25.71 8.06
C ALA A 64 21.06 -26.01 8.89
N LEU A 65 21.19 -25.43 10.09
CA LEU A 65 22.29 -25.72 11.03
C LEU A 65 22.11 -27.04 11.80
N ARG A 66 20.93 -27.67 11.73
CA ARG A 66 20.58 -28.88 12.50
C ARG A 66 20.71 -30.19 11.71
N ASN A 67 21.30 -30.16 10.51
CA ASN A 67 21.50 -31.30 9.63
C ASN A 67 22.96 -31.34 9.15
#